data_AF-A0A2N2JMZ1-F1
#
_entry.id   AF-A0A2N2JMZ1-F1
#
_cell.length_a   1.000
_cell.length_b   1.000
_cell.length_c   1.000
_cell.angle_alpha   90.00
_cell.angle_beta   90.00
_cell.angle_gamma   90.00
#
_symmetry.space_group_name_H-M   'P 1'
#
loop_
_entity.id
_entity.type
_entity.pdbx_description
1 polymer ?
#
loop_
_entity_poly.entity_id
_entity_poly.type
_entity_poly.pdbx_seq_one_letter_code
_entity_poly.pdbx_strand_id
1 'polypeptide(L)'
;MPPLREDVTAKKFGGRLVVEDAVRRVRVPVDALTISVMQALADGPLTPDALVREVGAPRFEVWQRVRMLNAHQLLETARSQAQRRIHQAPATTPVDPATAALRYPSGLRHGCVASGGCCHGTDVGPLKPDDIERIKEIDWSPHLPEDVTPDDWLVETVDPRGVTVTLLGMRHGRCVFLAPDKLCVIHRVAGSAQKPTICRQFPYTFTRTPGGVDVSYSMECRAWHRARQGGPEPAADEATARTYLAEGGPLLELPTPVPLWPGVDLDLATWEALRQETLAGVRAATDVAGVALALVAPARQLFATHHAEARAEEVFLTREAWSIPERDAASHDAVQRFFASCRAVAERVDAGLTAIREDQLGGGRPEEADRTERVRSVLIDFFTGRRVDDLARCPEETDIWRDMVLAALYAHEPARRDYVLYGVARLTLTLLAGHLLTGLLAQTSLRGRTSEQDAVDSVVLLTKMLRGSAFMSLLGGLRGELVELLVDNVEVFAQGDAPRQPHPQLDIR
;
A
#
# COMPACT_ATOMS: atom_id res chain seq x y z
N MET A 1 24.22 3.81 -28.67
CA MET A 1 23.77 3.01 -27.52
C MET A 1 24.87 3.05 -26.50
N PRO A 2 24.56 3.40 -25.25
CA PRO A 2 25.54 3.33 -24.18
C PRO A 2 26.04 1.88 -24.00
N PRO A 3 27.27 1.68 -23.54
CA PRO A 3 27.79 0.35 -23.27
C PRO A 3 27.01 -0.31 -22.12
N LEU A 4 27.14 -1.64 -22.02
CA LEU A 4 26.71 -2.37 -20.84
C LEU A 4 27.59 -1.96 -19.65
N ARG A 5 27.00 -1.85 -18.46
CA ARG A 5 27.78 -1.64 -17.23
C ARG A 5 28.69 -2.84 -16.95
N GLU A 6 29.92 -2.57 -16.53
CA GLU A 6 30.93 -3.60 -16.24
C GLU A 6 30.58 -4.49 -15.02
N ASP A 7 29.76 -3.98 -14.10
CA ASP A 7 29.38 -4.67 -12.86
C ASP A 7 28.14 -5.58 -12.99
N VAL A 8 27.61 -5.70 -14.21
CA VAL A 8 26.42 -6.49 -14.53
C VAL A 8 26.83 -7.85 -15.05
N THR A 9 26.27 -8.93 -14.46
CA THR A 9 26.63 -10.30 -14.83
C THR A 9 25.41 -11.16 -15.15
N ALA A 10 25.49 -11.96 -16.21
CA ALA A 10 24.47 -12.94 -16.54
C ALA A 10 24.74 -14.28 -15.82
N LYS A 11 23.72 -14.86 -15.19
CA LYS A 11 23.78 -16.11 -14.44
C LYS A 11 22.55 -16.97 -14.73
N LYS A 12 22.64 -18.28 -14.42
CA LYS A 12 21.47 -19.17 -14.40
C LYS A 12 20.93 -19.27 -12.97
N PHE A 13 19.65 -19.00 -12.79
CA PHE A 13 18.95 -19.15 -11.50
C PHE A 13 17.67 -19.96 -11.72
N GLY A 14 17.53 -21.11 -11.05
CA GLY A 14 16.37 -21.99 -11.23
C GLY A 14 16.13 -22.41 -12.68
N GLY A 15 17.19 -22.60 -13.47
CA GLY A 15 17.11 -22.94 -14.90
C GLY A 15 16.81 -21.76 -15.85
N ARG A 16 16.54 -20.56 -15.32
CA ARG A 16 16.29 -19.35 -16.12
C ARG A 16 17.55 -18.48 -16.21
N LEU A 17 17.76 -17.82 -17.34
CA LEU A 17 18.80 -16.81 -17.48
C LEU A 17 18.35 -15.52 -16.78
N VAL A 18 19.21 -15.00 -15.93
CA VAL A 18 19.00 -13.76 -15.19
C VAL A 18 20.23 -12.89 -15.28
N VAL A 19 20.02 -11.58 -15.30
CA VAL A 19 21.07 -10.58 -15.14
C VAL A 19 21.03 -10.09 -13.72
N GLU A 20 22.16 -10.13 -13.03
CA GLU A 20 22.34 -9.66 -11.68
C GLU A 20 23.07 -8.32 -11.67
N ASP A 21 22.41 -7.30 -11.10
CA ASP A 21 23.01 -6.03 -10.73
C ASP A 21 23.35 -6.10 -9.24
N ALA A 22 24.63 -6.36 -8.93
CA ALA A 22 25.08 -6.57 -7.56
C ALA A 22 24.96 -5.30 -6.70
N VAL A 23 25.12 -4.12 -7.31
CA VAL A 23 25.01 -2.83 -6.64
C VAL A 23 23.57 -2.58 -6.20
N ARG A 24 22.62 -2.74 -7.13
CA ARG A 24 21.19 -2.51 -6.83
C ARG A 24 20.49 -3.71 -6.20
N ARG A 25 21.17 -4.86 -6.15
CA ARG A 25 20.65 -6.16 -5.69
C ARG A 25 19.40 -6.61 -6.45
N VAL A 26 19.33 -6.27 -7.74
CA VAL A 26 18.20 -6.62 -8.61
C VAL A 26 18.59 -7.78 -9.52
N ARG A 27 17.64 -8.69 -9.74
CA ARG A 27 17.74 -9.77 -10.73
C ARG A 27 16.68 -9.59 -11.79
N VAL A 28 17.11 -9.52 -13.05
CA VAL A 28 16.22 -9.31 -14.21
C VAL A 28 16.22 -10.58 -15.04
N PRO A 29 15.07 -11.26 -15.21
CA PRO A 29 14.96 -12.38 -16.14
C PRO A 29 15.24 -11.91 -17.56
N VAL A 30 16.05 -12.66 -18.30
CA VAL A 30 16.43 -12.32 -19.68
C VAL A 30 16.33 -13.52 -20.62
N ASP A 31 16.10 -13.25 -21.90
CA ASP A 31 16.12 -14.26 -22.97
C ASP A 31 17.51 -14.33 -23.65
N ALA A 32 17.70 -15.31 -24.53
CA ALA A 32 18.96 -15.48 -25.26
C ALA A 32 19.30 -14.25 -26.12
N LEU A 33 18.30 -13.62 -26.73
CA LEU A 33 18.50 -12.41 -27.54
C LEU A 33 19.04 -11.24 -26.70
N THR A 34 18.53 -11.09 -25.47
CA THR A 34 19.02 -10.08 -24.53
C THR A 34 20.48 -10.32 -24.17
N ILE A 35 20.89 -11.57 -23.98
CA ILE A 35 22.30 -11.92 -23.75
C ILE A 35 23.17 -11.54 -24.95
N SER A 36 22.74 -11.81 -26.18
CA SER A 36 23.47 -11.38 -27.39
C SER A 36 23.63 -9.85 -27.45
N VAL A 37 22.57 -9.09 -27.13
CA VAL A 37 22.63 -7.62 -27.06
C VAL A 37 23.62 -7.14 -25.98
N MET A 38 23.61 -7.79 -24.82
CA MET A 38 24.55 -7.47 -23.73
C MET A 38 26.00 -7.74 -24.13
N GLN A 39 26.28 -8.86 -24.79
CA GLN A 39 27.62 -9.21 -25.27
C GLN A 39 28.14 -8.17 -26.28
N ALA A 40 27.31 -7.77 -27.24
CA ALA A 40 27.68 -6.74 -28.21
C ALA A 40 27.96 -5.37 -27.56
N LEU A 41 27.25 -5.03 -26.49
CA LEU A 41 27.44 -3.77 -25.76
C LEU A 41 28.53 -3.83 -24.68
N ALA A 42 29.14 -5.00 -24.43
CA ALA A 42 30.16 -5.16 -23.39
C ALA A 42 31.49 -4.48 -23.76
N ASP A 43 31.84 -4.45 -25.05
CA ASP A 43 33.12 -3.91 -25.53
C ASP A 43 33.08 -2.40 -25.79
N GLY A 44 31.90 -1.77 -25.71
CA GLY A 44 31.76 -0.32 -25.88
C GLY A 44 30.41 0.14 -26.46
N PRO A 45 30.26 1.46 -26.69
CA PRO A 45 29.05 2.01 -27.28
C PRO A 45 28.92 1.66 -28.77
N LEU A 46 27.72 1.31 -29.22
CA LEU A 46 27.42 1.00 -30.63
C LEU A 46 26.30 1.88 -31.19
N THR A 47 26.32 2.15 -32.50
CA THR A 47 25.16 2.74 -33.19
C THR A 47 24.04 1.69 -33.34
N PRO A 48 22.76 2.09 -33.54
CA PRO A 48 21.68 1.14 -33.81
C PRO A 48 22.02 0.14 -34.92
N ASP A 49 22.57 0.62 -36.04
CA ASP A 49 22.89 -0.24 -37.19
C ASP A 49 24.05 -1.21 -36.93
N ALA A 50 25.07 -0.76 -36.19
CA ALA A 50 26.17 -1.64 -35.79
C ALA A 50 25.67 -2.75 -34.85
N LEU A 51 24.88 -2.38 -33.84
CA LEU A 51 24.32 -3.33 -32.88
C LEU A 51 23.39 -4.35 -33.54
N VAL A 52 22.51 -3.91 -34.45
CA VAL A 52 21.63 -4.82 -35.22
C VAL A 52 22.43 -5.80 -36.07
N ARG A 53 23.49 -5.31 -36.74
CA ARG A 53 24.36 -6.14 -37.57
C ARG A 53 25.10 -7.18 -36.74
N GLU A 54 25.62 -6.77 -35.58
CA GLU A 54 26.38 -7.63 -34.68
C GLU A 54 25.51 -8.71 -34.02
N VAL A 55 24.32 -8.33 -33.55
CA VAL A 55 23.37 -9.26 -32.91
C VAL A 55 22.69 -10.16 -33.94
N GLY A 56 22.54 -9.72 -35.19
CA GLY A 56 21.93 -10.50 -36.27
C GLY A 56 20.43 -10.74 -36.12
N ALA A 57 19.72 -9.86 -35.41
CA ALA A 57 18.29 -9.98 -35.11
C ALA A 57 17.45 -8.81 -35.65
N PRO A 58 16.11 -8.95 -35.76
CA PRO A 58 15.25 -7.87 -36.23
C PRO A 58 15.40 -6.59 -35.40
N ARG A 59 15.55 -5.45 -36.07
CA ARG A 59 15.83 -4.15 -35.43
C ARG A 59 14.88 -3.81 -34.28
N PHE A 60 13.59 -4.04 -34.47
CA PHE A 60 12.58 -3.77 -33.46
C PHE A 60 12.79 -4.62 -32.19
N GLU A 61 13.17 -5.88 -32.33
CA GLU A 61 13.44 -6.75 -31.18
C GLU A 61 14.69 -6.30 -30.42
N VAL A 62 15.77 -5.98 -31.15
CA VAL A 62 17.00 -5.42 -30.55
C VAL A 62 16.70 -4.13 -29.78
N TRP A 63 15.93 -3.22 -30.38
CA TRP A 63 15.47 -1.98 -29.72
C TRP A 63 14.69 -2.26 -28.43
N GLN A 64 13.78 -3.24 -28.43
CA GLN A 64 13.04 -3.63 -27.22
C GLN A 64 13.99 -4.10 -26.11
N ARG A 65 15.05 -4.84 -26.45
CA ARG A 65 16.02 -5.33 -25.46
C ARG A 65 16.88 -4.20 -24.92
N VAL A 66 17.32 -3.26 -25.77
CA VAL A 66 18.01 -2.04 -25.32
C VAL A 66 17.13 -1.22 -24.38
N ARG A 67 15.84 -1.04 -24.71
CA ARG A 67 14.89 -0.37 -23.81
C ARG A 67 14.72 -1.08 -22.47
N MET A 68 14.63 -2.41 -22.50
CA MET A 68 14.54 -3.22 -21.29
C MET A 68 15.80 -3.09 -20.42
N LEU A 69 16.99 -3.23 -21.02
CA LEU A 69 18.27 -3.05 -20.31
C LEU A 69 18.37 -1.65 -19.68
N ASN A 70 17.99 -0.61 -20.43
CA ASN A 70 17.99 0.75 -19.90
C ASN A 70 16.96 0.95 -18.76
N ALA A 71 15.74 0.42 -18.90
CA ALA A 71 14.71 0.52 -17.87
C ALA A 71 15.19 -0.09 -16.53
N HIS A 72 15.99 -1.15 -16.60
CA HIS A 72 16.62 -1.78 -15.44
C HIS A 72 17.97 -1.16 -15.03
N GLN A 73 18.38 -0.04 -15.63
CA GLN A 73 19.62 0.68 -15.35
C GLN A 73 20.88 -0.17 -15.61
N LEU A 74 20.84 -1.09 -16.57
CA LEU A 74 21.96 -2.01 -16.88
C LEU A 74 22.95 -1.43 -17.90
N LEU A 75 22.59 -0.34 -18.58
CA LEU A 75 23.46 0.39 -19.51
C LEU A 75 24.13 1.56 -18.78
N GLU A 76 25.34 1.92 -19.18
CA GLU A 76 26.11 3.04 -18.59
C GLU A 76 25.56 4.38 -19.09
N THR A 77 24.48 4.86 -18.45
CA THR A 77 23.89 6.18 -18.64
C THR A 77 24.10 7.07 -17.42
N ALA A 78 23.98 8.40 -17.56
CA ALA A 78 24.05 9.32 -16.42
C ALA A 78 22.96 8.99 -15.37
N ARG A 79 21.75 8.61 -15.81
CA ARG A 79 20.70 8.05 -14.94
C ARG A 79 21.15 6.81 -14.17
N SER A 80 21.76 5.83 -14.84
CA SER A 80 22.25 4.61 -14.17
C SER A 80 23.34 4.92 -13.13
N GLN A 81 24.23 5.88 -13.43
CA GLN A 81 25.27 6.34 -12.53
C GLN A 81 24.69 7.03 -11.29
N ALA A 82 23.67 7.88 -11.48
CA ALA A 82 22.95 8.51 -10.38
C ALA A 82 22.30 7.46 -9.48
N GLN A 83 21.64 6.45 -10.06
CA GLN A 83 21.02 5.36 -9.31
C GLN A 83 22.07 4.51 -8.57
N ARG A 84 23.22 4.19 -9.18
CA ARG A 84 24.31 3.50 -8.48
C ARG A 84 24.82 4.29 -7.28
N ARG A 85 24.97 5.62 -7.39
CA ARG A 85 25.44 6.46 -6.27
C ARG A 85 24.51 6.36 -5.06
N ILE A 86 23.19 6.26 -5.29
CA ILE A 86 22.21 6.05 -4.21
C ILE A 86 22.45 4.70 -3.51
N HIS A 87 22.65 3.63 -4.28
CA HIS A 87 22.87 2.27 -3.73
C HIS A 87 24.26 2.04 -3.14
N GLN A 88 25.26 2.80 -3.59
CA GLN A 88 26.63 2.79 -3.08
C GLN A 88 26.84 3.72 -1.89
N ALA A 89 25.87 4.60 -1.61
CA ALA A 89 25.91 5.44 -0.42
C ALA A 89 26.06 4.54 0.82
N PRO A 90 26.89 4.92 1.81
CA PRO A 90 27.06 4.15 3.02
C PRO A 90 25.70 3.83 3.63
N ALA A 91 25.45 2.54 3.90
CA ALA A 91 24.25 2.13 4.59
C ALA A 91 24.17 2.88 5.92
N THR A 92 23.11 3.65 6.12
CA THR A 92 22.86 4.30 7.41
C THR A 92 22.70 3.24 8.47
N THR A 93 23.48 3.34 9.55
CA THR A 93 23.37 2.43 10.69
C THR A 93 21.94 2.49 11.23
N PRO A 94 21.25 1.34 11.38
CA PRO A 94 19.93 1.31 11.98
C PRO A 94 19.97 1.97 13.36
N VAL A 95 19.07 2.93 13.58
CA VAL A 95 18.91 3.56 14.89
C VAL A 95 18.30 2.57 15.87
N ASP A 96 18.81 2.56 17.11
CA ASP A 96 18.19 1.81 18.20
C ASP A 96 16.85 2.49 18.55
N PRO A 97 15.69 1.82 18.37
CA PRO A 97 14.38 2.42 18.62
C PRO A 97 14.18 2.88 20.07
N ALA A 98 14.85 2.23 21.03
CA ALA A 98 14.72 2.58 22.43
C ALA A 98 15.31 3.98 22.73
N THR A 99 16.34 4.37 21.98
CA THR A 99 17.10 5.61 22.18
C THR A 99 16.94 6.62 21.04
N ALA A 100 16.35 6.22 19.91
CA ALA A 100 16.13 7.06 18.75
C ALA A 100 15.23 8.28 19.04
N ALA A 101 15.44 9.34 18.26
CA ALA A 101 14.51 10.47 18.22
C ALA A 101 13.14 10.00 17.69
N LEU A 102 12.07 10.39 18.38
CA LEU A 102 10.70 10.11 17.97
C LEU A 102 10.14 11.30 17.19
N ARG A 103 9.46 11.03 16.07
CA ARG A 103 8.81 12.04 15.23
C ARG A 103 7.31 11.76 15.22
N TYR A 104 6.52 12.82 15.38
CA TYR A 104 5.08 12.69 15.62
C TYR A 104 4.24 13.40 14.55
N PRO A 105 3.00 12.92 14.33
CA PRO A 105 2.04 13.59 13.49
C PRO A 105 1.50 14.83 14.16
N SER A 106 1.70 15.99 13.53
CA SER A 106 0.95 17.19 13.90
C SER A 106 -0.52 17.01 13.52
N GLY A 107 -1.41 17.17 14.49
CA GLY A 107 -2.86 17.19 14.30
C GLY A 107 -3.59 15.85 14.47
N LEU A 108 -2.89 14.71 14.57
CA LEU A 108 -3.53 13.42 14.87
C LEU A 108 -3.67 13.24 16.38
N ARG A 109 -4.85 12.80 16.82
CA ARG A 109 -5.20 12.60 18.23
C ARG A 109 -5.89 11.26 18.40
N HIS A 110 -5.61 10.56 19.49
CA HIS A 110 -6.33 9.34 19.82
C HIS A 110 -6.32 9.04 21.31
N GLY A 111 -7.51 8.94 21.91
CA GLY A 111 -7.74 8.38 23.24
C GLY A 111 -8.69 7.19 23.15
N CYS A 112 -8.31 6.03 23.69
CA CYS A 112 -9.18 4.85 23.66
C CYS A 112 -10.50 5.10 24.41
N VAL A 113 -11.63 4.92 23.73
CA VAL A 113 -12.99 5.09 24.29
C VAL A 113 -13.66 3.76 24.64
N ALA A 114 -12.88 2.69 24.79
CA ALA A 114 -13.35 1.34 25.13
C ALA A 114 -14.52 0.82 24.28
N SER A 115 -14.51 1.08 22.96
CA SER A 115 -15.61 0.70 22.08
C SER A 115 -15.71 -0.80 21.79
N GLY A 116 -14.65 -1.56 22.06
CA GLY A 116 -14.51 -2.98 21.70
C GLY A 116 -14.38 -3.25 20.19
N GLY A 117 -14.52 -2.23 19.33
CA GLY A 117 -14.61 -2.43 17.87
C GLY A 117 -13.32 -2.95 17.22
N CYS A 118 -12.15 -2.62 17.77
CA CYS A 118 -10.86 -3.16 17.32
C CYS A 118 -10.66 -4.64 17.67
N CYS A 119 -11.44 -5.17 18.63
CA CYS A 119 -11.41 -6.58 19.03
C CYS A 119 -12.36 -7.46 18.20
N HIS A 120 -12.95 -6.91 17.12
CA HIS A 120 -13.84 -7.63 16.20
C HIS A 120 -13.21 -7.78 14.81
N GLY A 121 -13.35 -8.97 14.23
CA GLY A 121 -13.07 -9.27 12.82
C GLY A 121 -11.60 -9.14 12.43
N THR A 122 -10.68 -9.22 13.39
CA THR A 122 -9.23 -9.09 13.21
C THR A 122 -8.49 -10.05 14.11
N ASP A 123 -7.59 -10.81 13.50
CA ASP A 123 -6.62 -11.62 14.19
C ASP A 123 -5.66 -10.74 15.00
N VAL A 124 -5.49 -11.06 16.28
CA VAL A 124 -4.65 -10.27 17.18
C VAL A 124 -3.36 -11.04 17.45
N GLY A 125 -2.30 -10.63 16.76
CA GLY A 125 -0.96 -11.18 16.92
C GLY A 125 -0.05 -10.77 15.74
N PRO A 126 1.13 -11.40 15.59
CA PRO A 126 1.67 -12.48 16.44
C PRO A 126 1.96 -12.02 17.88
N LEU A 127 1.76 -12.92 18.84
CA LEU A 127 2.07 -12.71 20.25
C LEU A 127 3.53 -13.06 20.55
N LYS A 128 4.11 -12.40 21.55
CA LYS A 128 5.45 -12.74 22.07
C LYS A 128 5.38 -13.90 23.05
N PRO A 129 6.50 -14.62 23.27
CA PRO A 129 6.60 -15.63 24.33
C PRO A 129 6.12 -15.09 25.70
N ASP A 130 6.61 -13.92 26.12
CA ASP A 130 6.21 -13.31 27.40
C ASP A 130 4.73 -12.90 27.43
N ASP A 131 4.12 -12.54 26.29
CA ASP A 131 2.68 -12.29 26.23
C ASP A 131 1.88 -13.59 26.43
N ILE A 132 2.35 -14.69 25.84
CA ILE A 132 1.74 -16.02 25.95
C ILE A 132 1.82 -16.54 27.38
N GLU A 133 2.99 -16.43 28.01
CA GLU A 133 3.21 -16.83 29.40
C GLU A 133 2.27 -16.05 30.35
N ARG A 134 2.23 -14.72 30.22
CA ARG A 134 1.33 -13.85 31.00
C ARG A 134 -0.14 -14.19 30.85
N ILE A 135 -0.58 -14.60 29.66
CA ILE A 135 -1.96 -15.08 29.47
C ILE A 135 -2.17 -16.41 30.20
N LYS A 136 -1.22 -17.34 30.14
CA LYS A 136 -1.35 -18.67 30.75
C LYS A 136 -1.25 -18.68 32.29
N GLU A 137 -0.68 -17.64 32.89
CA GLU A 137 -0.53 -17.51 34.35
C GLU A 137 -1.86 -17.35 35.11
N ILE A 138 -2.93 -16.92 34.43
CA ILE A 138 -4.23 -16.63 35.04
C ILE A 138 -5.26 -17.60 34.46
N ASP A 139 -6.03 -18.25 35.33
CA ASP A 139 -7.21 -18.98 34.89
C ASP A 139 -8.33 -17.98 34.52
N TRP A 140 -8.55 -17.79 33.22
CA TRP A 140 -9.58 -16.89 32.71
C TRP A 140 -10.97 -17.53 32.67
N SER A 141 -11.08 -18.85 32.83
CA SER A 141 -12.35 -19.58 32.71
C SER A 141 -13.47 -18.98 33.56
N PRO A 142 -13.25 -18.55 34.82
CA PRO A 142 -14.28 -17.91 35.65
C PRO A 142 -14.77 -16.53 35.14
N HIS A 143 -14.08 -15.95 34.17
CA HIS A 143 -14.32 -14.59 33.67
C HIS A 143 -14.76 -14.54 32.21
N LEU A 144 -14.74 -15.68 31.53
CA LEU A 144 -15.11 -15.84 30.13
C LEU A 144 -16.48 -16.54 30.00
N PRO A 145 -17.17 -16.41 28.86
CA PRO A 145 -18.38 -17.19 28.59
C PRO A 145 -18.14 -18.69 28.74
N GLU A 146 -19.15 -19.43 29.24
CA GLU A 146 -19.06 -20.88 29.51
C GLU A 146 -18.67 -21.71 28.28
N ASP A 147 -18.96 -21.21 27.09
CA ASP A 147 -18.66 -21.90 25.86
C ASP A 147 -17.18 -21.78 25.46
N VAL A 148 -16.42 -20.82 26.02
CA VAL A 148 -14.98 -20.60 25.79
C VAL A 148 -14.13 -21.41 26.77
N THR A 149 -13.27 -22.27 26.23
CA THR A 149 -12.36 -23.16 26.96
C THR A 149 -10.92 -22.63 26.94
N PRO A 150 -10.01 -23.14 27.80
CA PRO A 150 -8.60 -22.75 27.77
C PRO A 150 -7.90 -22.96 26.42
N ASP A 151 -8.31 -23.97 25.65
CA ASP A 151 -7.76 -24.25 24.32
C ASP A 151 -8.17 -23.17 23.29
N ASP A 152 -9.22 -22.40 23.57
CA ASP A 152 -9.68 -21.31 22.71
C ASP A 152 -8.90 -20.01 22.93
N TRP A 153 -8.06 -19.87 23.96
CA TRP A 153 -7.43 -18.59 24.32
C TRP A 153 -6.36 -18.15 23.33
N LEU A 154 -5.65 -19.12 22.78
CA LEU A 154 -4.47 -18.94 21.93
C LEU A 154 -4.59 -19.87 20.73
N VAL A 155 -4.37 -19.34 19.53
CA VAL A 155 -4.44 -20.10 18.28
C VAL A 155 -3.09 -20.04 17.59
N GLU A 156 -2.54 -21.20 17.25
CA GLU A 156 -1.35 -21.28 16.40
C GLU A 156 -1.75 -21.32 14.92
N THR A 157 -1.05 -20.55 14.11
CA THR A 157 -1.22 -20.53 12.65
C THR A 157 0.12 -20.36 11.97
N VAL A 158 0.17 -20.50 10.65
CA VAL A 158 1.38 -20.32 9.85
C VAL A 158 1.27 -18.98 9.12
N ASP A 159 2.24 -18.10 9.34
CA ASP A 159 2.31 -16.82 8.64
C ASP A 159 2.64 -17.00 7.14
N PRO A 160 2.52 -15.95 6.30
CA PRO A 160 2.83 -16.06 4.86
C PRO A 160 4.28 -16.44 4.53
N ARG A 161 5.20 -16.44 5.50
CA ARG A 161 6.59 -16.85 5.36
C ARG A 161 6.81 -18.32 5.75
N GLY A 162 5.75 -19.02 6.16
CA GLY A 162 5.83 -20.41 6.61
C GLY A 162 6.23 -20.56 8.08
N VAL A 163 6.17 -19.48 8.88
CA VAL A 163 6.57 -19.50 10.29
C VAL A 163 5.33 -19.68 11.17
N THR A 164 5.37 -20.64 12.09
CA THR A 164 4.32 -20.80 13.11
C THR A 164 4.31 -19.59 14.03
N VAL A 165 3.15 -18.98 14.20
CA VAL A 165 2.90 -17.84 15.07
C VAL A 165 1.68 -18.09 15.94
N THR A 166 1.67 -17.51 17.14
CA THR A 166 0.53 -17.58 18.07
C THR A 166 -0.27 -16.28 18.02
N LEU A 167 -1.59 -16.40 17.98
CA LEU A 167 -2.56 -15.31 17.99
C LEU A 167 -3.46 -15.44 19.22
N LEU A 168 -4.15 -14.36 19.62
CA LEU A 168 -5.31 -14.50 20.51
C LEU A 168 -6.43 -15.21 19.77
N GLY A 169 -7.14 -16.08 20.50
CA GLY A 169 -8.31 -16.75 19.96
C GLY A 169 -9.43 -15.80 19.58
N MET A 170 -10.16 -16.21 18.54
CA MET A 170 -11.30 -15.51 18.00
C MET A 170 -12.50 -16.45 18.00
N ARG A 171 -13.66 -15.96 18.44
CA ARG A 171 -14.92 -16.70 18.45
C ARG A 171 -16.07 -15.80 18.08
N HIS A 172 -16.94 -16.26 17.17
CA HIS A 172 -18.05 -15.46 16.64
C HIS A 172 -17.60 -14.07 16.15
N GLY A 173 -16.49 -14.03 15.41
CA GLY A 173 -15.95 -12.79 14.86
C GLY A 173 -15.36 -11.81 15.87
N ARG A 174 -15.13 -12.19 17.14
CA ARG A 174 -14.53 -11.34 18.17
C ARG A 174 -13.46 -12.05 18.99
N CYS A 175 -12.54 -11.30 19.58
CA CYS A 175 -11.55 -11.84 20.50
C CYS A 175 -12.24 -12.53 21.68
N VAL A 176 -11.76 -13.71 22.07
CA VAL A 176 -12.32 -14.48 23.19
C VAL A 176 -12.31 -13.72 24.52
N PHE A 177 -11.34 -12.80 24.69
CA PHE A 177 -11.25 -11.93 25.87
C PHE A 177 -12.13 -10.67 25.81
N LEU A 178 -13.01 -10.53 24.81
CA LEU A 178 -13.95 -9.41 24.71
C LEU A 178 -15.30 -9.78 25.35
N ALA A 179 -15.61 -9.15 26.49
CA ALA A 179 -16.86 -9.37 27.20
C ALA A 179 -18.07 -8.74 26.48
N PRO A 180 -19.32 -9.15 26.81
CA PRO A 180 -20.55 -8.58 26.24
C PRO A 180 -20.69 -7.06 26.45
N ASP A 181 -20.11 -6.52 27.52
CA ASP A 181 -20.04 -5.08 27.82
C ASP A 181 -18.99 -4.32 26.96
N LYS A 182 -18.34 -5.01 26.02
CA LYS A 182 -17.28 -4.50 25.12
C LYS A 182 -15.97 -4.16 25.82
N LEU A 183 -15.81 -4.56 27.08
CA LEU A 183 -14.56 -4.42 27.81
C LEU A 183 -13.68 -5.65 27.65
N CYS A 184 -12.37 -5.43 27.68
CA CYS A 184 -11.39 -6.52 27.65
C CYS A 184 -11.31 -7.17 29.03
N VAL A 185 -11.55 -8.47 29.11
CA VAL A 185 -11.53 -9.25 30.36
C VAL A 185 -10.16 -9.21 31.02
N ILE A 186 -9.08 -9.33 30.25
CA ILE A 186 -7.70 -9.21 30.76
C ILE A 186 -7.50 -7.88 31.48
N HIS A 187 -7.93 -6.78 30.85
CA HIS A 187 -7.83 -5.45 31.45
C HIS A 187 -8.68 -5.35 32.72
N ARG A 188 -9.93 -5.80 32.67
CA ARG A 188 -10.87 -5.68 33.79
C ARG A 188 -10.42 -6.45 35.03
N VAL A 189 -9.84 -7.63 34.84
CA VAL A 189 -9.45 -8.54 35.93
C VAL A 189 -8.04 -8.27 36.42
N ALA A 190 -7.08 -8.08 35.51
CA ALA A 190 -5.64 -8.02 35.83
C ALA A 190 -4.98 -6.68 35.47
N GLY A 191 -5.74 -5.69 35.00
CA GLY A 191 -5.24 -4.37 34.64
C GLY A 191 -4.66 -4.27 33.23
N SER A 192 -4.45 -3.03 32.77
CA SER A 192 -4.01 -2.74 31.40
C SER A 192 -2.67 -3.40 31.08
N ALA A 193 -1.76 -3.43 32.06
CA ALA A 193 -0.43 -4.01 31.92
C ALA A 193 -0.45 -5.51 31.56
N GLN A 194 -1.46 -6.27 32.01
CA GLN A 194 -1.58 -7.69 31.69
C GLN A 194 -1.99 -7.97 30.24
N LYS A 195 -2.50 -6.95 29.53
CA LYS A 195 -2.81 -7.11 28.11
C LYS A 195 -1.53 -7.45 27.33
N PRO A 196 -1.65 -8.25 26.25
CA PRO A 196 -0.54 -8.48 25.34
C PRO A 196 0.02 -7.18 24.80
N THR A 197 1.33 -7.16 24.53
CA THR A 197 2.03 -5.96 24.05
C THR A 197 1.32 -5.35 22.84
N ILE A 198 0.93 -6.17 21.86
CA ILE A 198 0.22 -5.70 20.67
C ILE A 198 -1.13 -5.03 20.99
N CYS A 199 -1.85 -5.49 22.01
CA CYS A 199 -3.13 -4.91 22.44
C CYS A 199 -2.96 -3.60 23.21
N ARG A 200 -1.83 -3.41 23.88
CA ARG A 200 -1.48 -2.15 24.56
C ARG A 200 -0.96 -1.12 23.57
N GLN A 201 -0.11 -1.57 22.64
CA GLN A 201 0.45 -0.72 21.60
C GLN A 201 -0.65 -0.16 20.69
N PHE A 202 -1.72 -0.89 20.40
CA PHE A 202 -2.79 -0.38 19.53
C PHE A 202 -3.39 0.94 20.07
N PRO A 203 -3.52 2.00 19.24
CA PRO A 203 -3.34 2.01 17.79
C PRO A 203 -1.97 2.50 17.31
N TYR A 204 -0.97 2.67 18.17
CA TYR A 204 0.36 3.15 17.74
C TYR A 204 0.98 2.24 16.68
N THR A 205 1.51 2.87 15.64
CA THR A 205 2.39 2.26 14.65
C THR A 205 3.74 2.97 14.70
N PHE A 206 4.81 2.20 14.65
CA PHE A 206 6.17 2.71 14.69
C PHE A 206 6.87 2.34 13.40
N THR A 207 7.52 3.32 12.75
CA THR A 207 8.34 3.09 11.57
C THR A 207 9.76 3.55 11.83
N ARG A 208 10.71 2.62 11.85
CA ARG A 208 12.13 2.91 11.90
C ARG A 208 12.57 3.49 10.56
N THR A 209 13.27 4.62 10.65
CA THR A 209 13.94 5.28 9.54
C THR A 209 15.38 5.57 9.95
N PRO A 210 16.29 5.89 9.00
CA PRO A 210 17.63 6.33 9.37
C PRO A 210 17.68 7.59 10.24
N GLY A 211 16.63 8.43 10.20
CA GLY A 211 16.53 9.67 10.96
C GLY A 211 15.88 9.53 12.34
N GLY A 212 15.41 8.33 12.72
CA GLY A 212 14.66 8.12 13.96
C GLY A 212 13.47 7.18 13.77
N VAL A 213 12.52 7.23 14.71
CA VAL A 213 11.27 6.46 14.62
C VAL A 213 10.09 7.41 14.41
N ASP A 214 9.37 7.25 13.30
CA ASP A 214 8.09 7.92 13.11
C ASP A 214 7.00 7.15 13.84
N VAL A 215 6.29 7.87 14.68
CA VAL A 215 5.11 7.39 15.41
C VAL A 215 3.89 7.77 14.59
N SER A 216 2.92 6.88 14.46
CA SER A 216 1.64 7.14 13.81
C SER A 216 0.55 6.29 14.43
N TYR A 217 -0.65 6.28 13.85
CA TYR A 217 -1.77 5.47 14.30
C TYR A 217 -2.27 4.51 13.20
N SER A 218 -2.74 3.34 13.62
CA SER A 218 -3.58 2.48 12.81
C SER A 218 -5.00 3.02 12.82
N MET A 219 -5.56 3.24 11.64
CA MET A 219 -6.91 3.76 11.45
C MET A 219 -7.99 2.67 11.57
N GLU A 220 -7.65 1.55 12.19
CA GLU A 220 -8.53 0.39 12.35
C GLU A 220 -9.44 0.49 13.59
N CYS A 221 -9.36 1.61 14.32
CA CYS A 221 -10.25 1.90 15.45
C CYS A 221 -11.65 2.27 14.94
N ARG A 222 -12.63 1.37 15.12
CA ARG A 222 -14.04 1.63 14.74
C ARG A 222 -14.71 2.78 15.50
N ALA A 223 -14.04 3.37 16.49
CA ALA A 223 -14.51 4.55 17.20
C ALA A 223 -13.56 5.76 17.01
N TRP A 224 -12.82 5.80 15.90
CA TRP A 224 -11.86 6.87 15.60
C TRP A 224 -12.44 8.27 15.78
N HIS A 225 -13.61 8.54 15.20
CA HIS A 225 -14.32 9.83 15.29
C HIS A 225 -14.54 10.31 16.74
N ARG A 226 -14.81 9.41 17.69
CA ARG A 226 -14.88 9.74 19.13
C ARG A 226 -13.51 9.80 19.78
N ALA A 227 -12.62 8.85 19.45
CA ALA A 227 -11.30 8.74 20.04
C ALA A 227 -10.42 9.99 19.75
N ARG A 228 -10.60 10.63 18.61
CA ARG A 228 -9.86 11.85 18.23
C ARG A 228 -10.32 13.11 18.95
N GLN A 229 -11.57 13.18 19.43
CA GLN A 229 -12.14 14.39 20.03
C GLN A 229 -11.59 14.69 21.43
N GLY A 230 -11.28 13.64 22.20
CA GLY A 230 -10.74 13.76 23.57
C GLY A 230 -9.32 13.22 23.74
N GLY A 231 -8.69 12.74 22.66
CA GLY A 231 -7.37 12.13 22.71
C GLY A 231 -6.22 13.13 22.80
N PRO A 232 -5.12 12.79 23.48
CA PRO A 232 -3.88 13.54 23.35
C PRO A 232 -3.30 13.36 21.94
N GLU A 233 -2.47 14.31 21.52
CA GLU A 233 -1.55 14.07 20.41
C GLU A 233 -0.47 13.07 20.86
N PRO A 234 0.05 12.23 19.96
CA PRO A 234 1.15 11.30 20.28
C PRO A 234 2.34 11.94 21.00
N ALA A 235 2.69 13.18 20.63
CA ALA A 235 3.82 13.90 21.22
C ALA A 235 3.61 14.24 22.70
N ALA A 236 2.36 14.37 23.14
CA ALA A 236 2.04 14.65 24.54
C ALA A 236 2.19 13.41 25.44
N ASP A 237 2.34 12.22 24.85
CA ASP A 237 2.44 10.93 25.56
C ASP A 237 3.66 10.12 25.09
N GLU A 238 4.80 10.81 24.95
CA GLU A 238 6.06 10.21 24.52
C GLU A 238 6.51 9.04 25.42
N ALA A 239 6.27 9.14 26.73
CA ALA A 239 6.63 8.09 27.69
C ALA A 239 5.94 6.75 27.37
N THR A 240 4.68 6.78 26.95
CA THR A 240 3.93 5.59 26.54
C THR A 240 4.48 5.02 25.24
N ALA A 241 4.78 5.87 24.24
CA ALA A 241 5.41 5.43 23.01
C ALA A 241 6.77 4.75 23.27
N ARG A 242 7.60 5.31 24.14
CA ARG A 242 8.89 4.71 24.55
C ARG A 242 8.72 3.39 25.28
N THR A 243 7.70 3.27 26.12
CA THR A 243 7.38 2.00 26.80
C THR A 243 7.07 0.91 25.77
N TYR A 244 6.23 1.19 24.77
CA TYR A 244 5.89 0.19 23.74
C TYR A 244 7.08 -0.20 22.86
N LEU A 245 7.97 0.75 22.55
CA LEU A 245 9.22 0.49 21.83
C LEU A 245 10.17 -0.39 22.65
N ALA A 246 10.33 -0.09 23.95
CA ALA A 246 11.17 -0.87 24.86
C ALA A 246 10.64 -2.28 25.11
N GLU A 247 9.32 -2.44 25.16
CA GLU A 247 8.67 -3.75 25.23
C GLU A 247 8.91 -4.57 23.94
N GLY A 248 9.30 -3.94 22.83
CA GLY A 248 9.67 -4.60 21.57
C GLY A 248 8.46 -4.95 20.70
N GLY A 249 7.39 -4.16 20.73
CA GLY A 249 6.21 -4.38 19.89
C GLY A 249 6.50 -4.22 18.38
N PRO A 250 5.53 -4.50 17.49
CA PRO A 250 5.75 -4.43 16.05
C PRO A 250 6.32 -3.09 15.59
N LEU A 251 7.47 -3.16 14.92
CA LEU A 251 8.21 -2.04 14.34
C LEU A 251 8.32 -2.26 12.84
N LEU A 252 7.91 -1.26 12.07
CA LEU A 252 7.98 -1.25 10.61
C LEU A 252 9.32 -0.67 10.16
N GLU A 253 9.81 -1.12 9.01
CA GLU A 253 11.06 -0.61 8.43
C GLU A 253 10.76 0.19 7.16
N LEU A 254 11.40 1.36 7.01
CA LEU A 254 11.46 2.08 5.74
C LEU A 254 12.52 1.42 4.84
N PRO A 255 12.20 0.97 3.62
CA PRO A 255 13.21 0.50 2.69
C PRO A 255 14.23 1.60 2.36
N THR A 256 15.51 1.21 2.26
CA THR A 256 16.59 2.11 1.87
C THR A 256 17.44 1.44 0.77
N PRO A 257 17.54 2.03 -0.43
CA PRO A 257 16.83 3.23 -0.88
C PRO A 257 15.31 3.02 -1.05
N VAL A 258 14.57 4.11 -1.23
CA VAL A 258 13.11 4.07 -1.38
C VAL A 258 12.75 3.96 -2.86
N PRO A 259 12.15 2.84 -3.34
CA PRO A 259 11.83 2.69 -4.75
C PRO A 259 10.63 3.58 -5.14
N LEU A 260 10.82 4.55 -6.04
CA LEU A 260 9.71 5.37 -6.56
C LEU A 260 8.88 4.58 -7.58
N TRP A 261 9.57 3.96 -8.55
CA TRP A 261 9.03 3.17 -9.66
C TRP A 261 10.14 2.27 -10.23
N PRO A 262 9.88 1.23 -11.06
CA PRO A 262 10.93 0.44 -11.67
C PRO A 262 12.04 1.29 -12.32
N GLY A 263 13.26 1.14 -11.81
CA GLY A 263 14.43 1.87 -12.32
C GLY A 263 14.57 3.31 -11.81
N VAL A 264 13.78 3.72 -10.82
CA VAL A 264 13.92 5.01 -10.14
C VAL A 264 13.83 4.77 -8.63
N ASP A 265 14.98 4.83 -7.97
CA ASP A 265 15.12 4.77 -6.52
C ASP A 265 15.42 6.19 -6.00
N LEU A 266 14.89 6.51 -4.82
CA LEU A 266 15.08 7.77 -4.12
C LEU A 266 16.05 7.56 -2.97
N ASP A 267 16.93 8.54 -2.75
CA ASP A 267 17.61 8.66 -1.47
C ASP A 267 16.64 9.13 -0.38
N LEU A 268 17.10 9.05 0.87
CA LEU A 268 16.27 9.40 2.02
C LEU A 268 15.85 10.87 2.02
N ALA A 269 16.73 11.78 1.58
CA ALA A 269 16.46 13.21 1.56
C ALA A 269 15.34 13.55 0.58
N THR A 270 15.39 12.97 -0.62
CA THR A 270 14.38 13.13 -1.66
C THR A 270 13.04 12.56 -1.22
N TRP A 271 13.03 11.37 -0.62
CA TRP A 271 11.81 10.79 -0.05
C TRP A 271 11.21 11.66 1.06
N GLU A 272 12.03 12.18 1.98
CA GLU A 272 11.56 13.03 3.07
C GLU A 272 10.98 14.36 2.54
N ALA A 273 11.62 14.98 1.55
CA ALA A 273 11.11 16.18 0.91
C ALA A 273 9.73 15.94 0.24
N LEU A 274 9.62 14.86 -0.56
CA LEU A 274 8.36 14.43 -1.16
C LEU A 274 7.28 14.25 -0.09
N ARG A 275 7.60 13.50 0.97
CA ARG A 275 6.67 13.22 2.07
C ARG A 275 6.20 14.48 2.77
N GLN A 276 7.09 15.43 3.06
CA GLN A 276 6.73 16.70 3.72
C GLN A 276 5.82 17.56 2.84
N GLU A 277 6.09 17.63 1.54
CA GLU A 277 5.22 18.32 0.58
C GLU A 277 3.82 17.69 0.56
N THR A 278 3.74 16.35 0.47
CA THR A 278 2.46 15.63 0.51
C THR A 278 1.71 15.86 1.82
N LEU A 279 2.40 15.80 2.97
CA LEU A 279 1.81 16.08 4.29
C LEU A 279 1.24 17.50 4.37
N ALA A 280 1.95 18.50 3.85
CA ALA A 280 1.50 19.89 3.83
C ALA A 280 0.23 20.05 2.97
N GLY A 281 0.21 19.47 1.76
CA GLY A 281 -0.96 19.50 0.88
C GLY A 281 -2.18 18.83 1.50
N VAL A 282 -2.02 17.64 2.09
CA VAL A 282 -3.12 16.91 2.73
C VAL A 282 -3.71 17.68 3.91
N ARG A 283 -2.88 18.37 4.69
CA ARG A 283 -3.35 19.24 5.79
C ARG A 283 -4.18 20.42 5.30
N ALA A 284 -3.79 21.00 4.17
CA ALA A 284 -4.47 22.17 3.59
C ALA A 284 -5.77 21.81 2.86
N ALA A 285 -5.98 20.55 2.49
CA ALA A 285 -7.15 20.10 1.76
C ALA A 285 -8.45 20.24 2.58
N THR A 286 -9.47 20.85 1.98
CA THR A 286 -10.77 21.12 2.61
C THR A 286 -11.85 20.10 2.31
N ASP A 287 -11.62 19.22 1.33
CA ASP A 287 -12.53 18.13 0.93
C ASP A 287 -11.74 16.87 0.52
N VAL A 288 -12.45 15.76 0.32
CA VAL A 288 -11.85 14.46 -0.06
C VAL A 288 -11.11 14.52 -1.40
N ALA A 289 -11.63 15.29 -2.36
CA ALA A 289 -10.99 15.46 -3.66
C ALA A 289 -9.63 16.15 -3.53
N GLY A 290 -9.56 17.23 -2.75
CA GLY A 290 -8.33 17.93 -2.40
C GLY A 290 -7.33 17.03 -1.67
N VAL A 291 -7.79 16.14 -0.78
CA VAL A 291 -6.92 15.16 -0.12
C VAL A 291 -6.31 14.20 -1.15
N ALA A 292 -7.11 13.69 -2.10
CA ALA A 292 -6.64 12.79 -3.16
C ALA A 292 -5.63 13.47 -4.08
N LEU A 293 -5.90 14.71 -4.51
CA LEU A 293 -5.01 15.50 -5.36
C LEU A 293 -3.69 15.82 -4.65
N ALA A 294 -3.75 16.25 -3.39
CA ALA A 294 -2.58 16.53 -2.58
C ALA A 294 -1.71 15.30 -2.33
N LEU A 295 -2.33 14.12 -2.23
CA LEU A 295 -1.63 12.84 -2.09
C LEU A 295 -0.84 12.46 -3.37
N VAL A 296 -1.41 12.73 -4.54
CA VAL A 296 -0.88 12.27 -5.83
C VAL A 296 0.10 13.25 -6.46
N ALA A 297 -0.21 14.55 -6.43
CA ALA A 297 0.48 15.55 -7.24
C ALA A 297 2.00 15.59 -7.02
N PRO A 298 2.53 15.59 -5.77
CA PRO A 298 3.98 15.64 -5.55
C PRO A 298 4.72 14.42 -6.13
N ALA A 299 4.15 13.22 -5.96
CA ALA A 299 4.78 11.99 -6.43
C ALA A 299 4.75 11.91 -7.97
N ARG A 300 3.65 12.34 -8.59
CA ARG A 300 3.51 12.45 -10.05
C ARG A 300 4.51 13.46 -10.63
N GLN A 301 4.65 14.64 -10.00
CA GLN A 301 5.59 15.67 -10.43
C GLN A 301 7.04 15.21 -10.32
N LEU A 302 7.43 14.58 -9.20
CA LEU A 302 8.76 14.02 -9.02
C LEU A 302 9.07 12.97 -10.09
N PHE A 303 8.13 12.06 -10.34
CA PHE A 303 8.26 11.05 -11.37
C PHE A 303 8.40 11.65 -12.78
N ALA A 304 7.57 12.64 -13.11
CA ALA A 304 7.63 13.35 -14.38
C ALA A 304 8.97 14.07 -14.58
N THR A 305 9.51 14.67 -13.53
CA THR A 305 10.83 15.34 -13.54
C THR A 305 11.94 14.34 -13.86
N HIS A 306 12.01 13.23 -13.11
CA HIS A 306 12.98 12.16 -13.40
C HIS A 306 12.82 11.57 -14.81
N HIS A 307 11.59 11.43 -15.29
CA HIS A 307 11.34 10.94 -16.65
C HIS A 307 11.70 11.95 -17.75
N ALA A 308 11.50 13.25 -17.52
CA ALA A 308 11.85 14.30 -18.47
C ALA A 308 13.38 14.41 -18.62
N GLU A 309 14.10 14.41 -17.49
CA GLU A 309 15.57 14.37 -17.47
C GLU A 309 16.10 13.13 -18.19
N ALA A 310 15.56 11.95 -17.85
CA ALA A 310 15.93 10.71 -18.52
C ALA A 310 15.65 10.75 -20.03
N ARG A 311 14.49 11.25 -20.47
CA ARG A 311 14.15 11.34 -21.89
C ARG A 311 15.08 12.25 -22.68
N ALA A 312 15.53 13.35 -22.07
CA ALA A 312 16.46 14.28 -22.71
C ALA A 312 17.84 13.65 -22.96
N GLU A 313 18.29 12.77 -22.06
CA GLU A 313 19.58 12.07 -22.16
C GLU A 313 19.49 10.76 -22.96
N GLU A 314 18.32 10.12 -22.97
CA GLU A 314 18.07 8.80 -23.55
C GLU A 314 17.46 8.89 -24.97
N VAL A 315 17.84 9.90 -25.76
CA VAL A 315 17.40 10.05 -27.18
C VAL A 315 17.63 8.78 -27.99
N PHE A 316 18.62 7.99 -27.62
CA PHE A 316 18.93 6.69 -28.21
C PHE A 316 17.81 5.64 -28.06
N LEU A 317 16.79 5.86 -27.22
CA LEU A 317 15.63 4.99 -27.06
C LEU A 317 14.45 5.37 -27.93
N THR A 318 14.48 6.52 -28.62
CA THR A 318 13.39 6.93 -29.51
C THR A 318 13.27 5.98 -30.69
N ARG A 319 12.05 5.83 -31.21
CA ARG A 319 11.83 5.03 -32.42
C ARG A 319 12.54 5.64 -33.63
N GLU A 320 12.57 6.98 -33.69
CA GLU A 320 13.30 7.75 -34.68
C GLU A 320 14.80 7.41 -34.70
N ALA A 321 15.46 7.35 -33.54
CA ALA A 321 16.87 6.97 -33.45
C ALA A 321 17.16 5.58 -34.01
N TRP A 322 16.15 4.72 -34.12
CA TRP A 322 16.25 3.38 -34.70
C TRP A 322 15.60 3.26 -36.08
N SER A 323 15.11 4.36 -36.66
CA SER A 323 14.29 4.36 -37.88
C SER A 323 13.14 3.35 -37.83
N ILE A 324 12.56 3.16 -36.64
CA ILE A 324 11.38 2.33 -36.45
C ILE A 324 10.18 3.25 -36.69
N PRO A 325 9.23 2.91 -37.58
CA PRO A 325 8.06 3.75 -37.84
C PRO A 325 7.34 4.06 -36.53
N GLU A 326 6.87 5.28 -36.31
CA GLU A 326 5.99 5.54 -35.17
C GLU A 326 4.79 4.59 -35.23
N ARG A 327 4.27 4.18 -34.07
CA ARG A 327 2.95 3.54 -34.10
C ARG A 327 2.01 4.57 -34.69
N ASP A 328 1.18 4.16 -35.66
CA ASP A 328 0.06 4.98 -36.08
C ASP A 328 -0.64 5.44 -34.81
N ALA A 329 -0.53 6.72 -34.49
CA ALA A 329 -1.21 7.34 -33.36
C ALA A 329 -2.72 7.43 -33.63
N ALA A 330 -3.22 6.65 -34.60
CA ALA A 330 -4.62 6.49 -34.98
C ALA A 330 -5.45 6.10 -33.76
N SER A 331 -5.92 7.16 -33.10
CA SER A 331 -7.29 7.41 -32.69
C SER A 331 -7.91 6.50 -31.64
N HIS A 332 -7.15 5.92 -30.72
CA HIS A 332 -7.77 5.71 -29.41
C HIS A 332 -7.73 7.05 -28.71
N ASP A 333 -8.87 7.74 -28.71
CA ASP A 333 -9.13 8.90 -27.86
C ASP A 333 -8.61 8.58 -26.45
N ALA A 334 -7.88 9.51 -25.81
CA ALA A 334 -7.30 9.28 -24.48
C ALA A 334 -8.38 8.84 -23.48
N VAL A 335 -9.59 9.36 -23.67
CA VAL A 335 -10.79 8.98 -22.93
C VAL A 335 -11.15 7.51 -23.16
N GLN A 336 -11.10 7.00 -24.39
CA GLN A 336 -11.36 5.58 -24.70
C GLN A 336 -10.34 4.64 -24.09
N ARG A 337 -9.05 5.04 -24.06
CA ARG A 337 -8.01 4.26 -23.35
C ARG A 337 -8.28 4.22 -21.85
N PHE A 338 -8.58 5.37 -21.25
CA PHE A 338 -8.93 5.44 -19.83
C PHE A 338 -10.09 4.50 -19.49
N PHE A 339 -11.16 4.49 -20.29
CA PHE A 339 -12.28 3.56 -20.07
C PHE A 339 -11.91 2.09 -20.25
N ALA A 340 -11.09 1.77 -21.25
CA ALA A 340 -10.63 0.41 -21.45
C ALA A 340 -9.80 -0.06 -20.24
N SER A 341 -8.94 0.81 -19.70
CA SER A 341 -8.18 0.55 -18.47
C SER A 341 -9.11 0.35 -17.26
N CYS A 342 -10.10 1.22 -17.07
CA CYS A 342 -11.10 1.06 -16.01
C CYS A 342 -11.85 -0.27 -16.08
N ARG A 343 -12.35 -0.66 -17.27
CA ARG A 343 -13.03 -1.94 -17.48
C ARG A 343 -12.12 -3.14 -17.21
N ALA A 344 -10.91 -3.12 -17.75
CA ALA A 344 -9.95 -4.21 -17.56
C ALA A 344 -9.59 -4.39 -16.08
N VAL A 345 -9.44 -3.29 -15.32
CA VAL A 345 -9.22 -3.35 -13.87
C VAL A 345 -10.46 -3.86 -13.16
N ALA A 346 -11.66 -3.36 -13.49
CA ALA A 346 -12.92 -3.80 -12.90
C ALA A 346 -13.14 -5.31 -13.08
N GLU A 347 -12.97 -5.84 -14.29
CA GLU A 347 -13.13 -7.27 -14.61
C GLU A 347 -12.14 -8.14 -13.81
N ARG A 348 -10.88 -7.72 -13.70
CA ARG A 348 -9.85 -8.46 -12.95
C ARG A 348 -10.11 -8.42 -11.44
N VAL A 349 -10.54 -7.26 -10.91
CA VAL A 349 -10.92 -7.12 -9.51
C VAL A 349 -12.14 -7.97 -9.19
N ASP A 350 -13.16 -7.94 -10.05
CA ASP A 350 -14.37 -8.73 -9.92
C ASP A 350 -14.07 -10.24 -9.86
N ALA A 351 -13.36 -10.75 -10.87
CA ALA A 351 -12.98 -12.16 -10.92
C ALA A 351 -12.14 -12.58 -9.70
N GLY A 352 -11.15 -11.76 -9.31
CA GLY A 352 -10.28 -12.03 -8.18
C GLY A 352 -11.03 -12.06 -6.84
N LEU A 353 -11.94 -11.12 -6.61
CA LEU A 353 -12.71 -11.06 -5.36
C LEU A 353 -13.82 -12.10 -5.29
N THR A 354 -14.39 -12.47 -6.43
CA THR A 354 -15.32 -13.61 -6.51
C THR A 354 -14.61 -14.90 -6.07
N ALA A 355 -13.41 -15.16 -6.59
CA ALA A 355 -12.63 -16.33 -6.20
C ALA A 355 -12.26 -16.33 -4.70
N ILE A 356 -11.84 -15.18 -4.14
CA ILE A 356 -11.54 -15.05 -2.71
C ILE A 356 -12.80 -15.32 -1.86
N ARG A 357 -13.94 -14.77 -2.27
CA ARG A 357 -15.23 -14.98 -1.59
C ARG A 357 -15.65 -16.45 -1.60
N GLU A 358 -15.51 -17.13 -2.74
CA GLU A 358 -15.82 -18.55 -2.88
C GLU A 358 -14.91 -19.43 -2.00
N ASP A 359 -13.62 -19.13 -1.95
CA ASP A 359 -12.66 -19.78 -1.04
C ASP A 359 -13.06 -19.58 0.44
N GLN A 360 -13.45 -18.36 0.82
CA GLN A 360 -13.92 -18.06 2.17
C GLN A 360 -15.20 -18.84 2.51
N LEU A 361 -16.16 -18.94 1.59
CA LEU A 361 -17.37 -19.75 1.78
C LEU A 361 -17.05 -21.24 1.91
N GLY A 362 -16.20 -21.77 1.02
CA GLY A 362 -15.74 -23.16 1.07
C GLY A 362 -14.97 -23.49 2.35
N GLY A 363 -14.25 -22.51 2.91
CA GLY A 363 -13.56 -22.60 4.18
C GLY A 363 -14.40 -22.29 5.42
N GLY A 364 -15.74 -22.14 5.30
CA GLY A 364 -16.62 -21.90 6.44
C GLY A 364 -16.49 -20.50 7.08
N ARG A 365 -16.07 -19.48 6.31
CA ARG A 365 -15.88 -18.09 6.76
C ARG A 365 -16.90 -17.13 6.12
N PRO A 366 -18.22 -17.29 6.36
CA PRO A 366 -19.26 -16.50 5.69
C PRO A 366 -19.20 -14.99 5.99
N GLU A 367 -18.76 -14.60 7.18
CA GLU A 367 -18.60 -13.18 7.55
C GLU A 367 -17.45 -12.49 6.80
N GLU A 368 -16.39 -13.24 6.46
CA GLU A 368 -15.33 -12.73 5.58
C GLU A 368 -15.81 -12.64 4.14
N ALA A 369 -16.54 -13.66 3.67
CA ALA A 369 -17.13 -13.67 2.34
C ALA A 369 -18.08 -12.49 2.11
N ASP A 370 -18.92 -12.15 3.09
CA ASP A 370 -19.80 -10.98 3.04
C ASP A 370 -19.01 -9.65 2.98
N ARG A 371 -17.94 -9.54 3.79
CA ARG A 371 -17.04 -8.37 3.71
C ARG A 371 -16.37 -8.25 2.34
N THR A 372 -15.91 -9.36 1.79
CA THR A 372 -15.33 -9.43 0.43
C THR A 372 -16.36 -9.00 -0.62
N GLU A 373 -17.61 -9.45 -0.52
CA GLU A 373 -18.67 -9.06 -1.44
C GLU A 373 -18.95 -7.55 -1.41
N ARG A 374 -19.00 -6.95 -0.21
CA ARG A 374 -19.19 -5.50 -0.08
C ARG A 374 -18.05 -4.72 -0.72
N VAL A 375 -16.80 -5.13 -0.48
CA VAL A 375 -15.62 -4.48 -1.10
C VAL A 375 -15.63 -4.68 -2.61
N ARG A 376 -15.98 -5.89 -3.09
CA ARG A 376 -16.13 -6.19 -4.51
C ARG A 376 -17.13 -5.23 -5.16
N SER A 377 -18.35 -5.12 -4.63
CA SER A 377 -19.39 -4.24 -5.16
C SER A 377 -18.91 -2.79 -5.23
N VAL A 378 -18.28 -2.27 -4.17
CA VAL A 378 -17.77 -0.89 -4.14
C VAL A 378 -16.69 -0.66 -5.19
N LEU A 379 -15.75 -1.58 -5.36
CA LEU A 379 -14.67 -1.40 -6.31
C LEU A 379 -15.14 -1.51 -7.76
N ILE A 380 -16.10 -2.40 -8.04
CA ILE A 380 -16.75 -2.45 -9.35
C ILE A 380 -17.47 -1.13 -9.63
N ASP A 381 -18.28 -0.66 -8.67
CA ASP A 381 -18.97 0.64 -8.77
C ASP A 381 -18.00 1.79 -9.00
N PHE A 382 -16.86 1.80 -8.28
CA PHE A 382 -15.81 2.79 -8.42
C PHE A 382 -15.20 2.80 -9.83
N PHE A 383 -14.76 1.64 -10.35
CA PHE A 383 -14.13 1.55 -11.66
C PHE A 383 -15.12 1.68 -12.84
N THR A 384 -16.41 1.45 -12.60
CA THR A 384 -17.47 1.61 -13.63
C THR A 384 -18.13 2.99 -13.63
N GLY A 385 -17.75 3.87 -12.69
CA GLY A 385 -18.18 5.27 -12.65
C GLY A 385 -19.55 5.50 -12.00
N ARG A 386 -19.95 4.67 -11.02
CA ARG A 386 -21.16 4.90 -10.24
C ARG A 386 -20.98 6.10 -9.30
N ARG A 387 -22.00 6.96 -9.23
CA ARG A 387 -22.06 8.14 -8.36
C ARG A 387 -22.95 7.89 -7.13
N VAL A 388 -22.62 8.56 -6.02
CA VAL A 388 -23.45 8.64 -4.79
C VAL A 388 -23.75 10.12 -4.53
N ASP A 389 -24.36 10.77 -5.51
CA ASP A 389 -24.40 12.23 -5.58
C ASP A 389 -25.59 12.86 -4.84
N ASP A 390 -26.54 12.06 -4.38
CA ASP A 390 -27.78 12.59 -3.79
C ASP A 390 -27.79 12.60 -2.25
N LEU A 391 -26.64 12.37 -1.60
CA LEU A 391 -26.55 12.34 -0.13
C LEU A 391 -25.94 13.63 0.43
N ALA A 392 -26.60 14.18 1.45
CA ALA A 392 -26.00 15.21 2.29
C ALA A 392 -24.80 14.63 3.04
N ARG A 393 -23.61 15.19 2.81
CA ARG A 393 -22.37 14.74 3.44
C ARG A 393 -22.21 15.33 4.84
N CYS A 394 -21.71 14.53 5.76
CA CYS A 394 -21.31 14.97 7.09
C CYS A 394 -20.05 15.87 6.97
N PRO A 395 -20.02 17.09 7.54
CA PRO A 395 -18.85 17.97 7.44
C PRO A 395 -17.54 17.33 7.92
N GLU A 396 -17.62 16.49 8.94
CA GLU A 396 -16.49 15.82 9.61
C GLU A 396 -15.95 14.61 8.82
N GLU A 397 -16.64 14.19 7.75
CA GLU A 397 -16.22 13.07 6.90
C GLU A 397 -14.83 13.31 6.30
N THR A 398 -14.59 14.53 5.80
CA THR A 398 -13.28 14.94 5.26
C THR A 398 -12.18 14.79 6.30
N ASP A 399 -12.45 15.16 7.56
CA ASP A 399 -11.45 15.11 8.62
C ASP A 399 -11.04 13.66 8.94
N ILE A 400 -11.95 12.69 8.84
CA ILE A 400 -11.65 11.27 9.06
C ILE A 400 -10.75 10.72 7.93
N TRP A 401 -11.08 11.06 6.68
CA TRP A 401 -10.29 10.68 5.52
C TRP A 401 -8.90 11.35 5.51
N ARG A 402 -8.84 12.63 5.91
CA ARG A 402 -7.57 13.36 6.08
C ARG A 402 -6.71 12.69 7.14
N ASP A 403 -7.27 12.37 8.31
CA ASP A 403 -6.55 11.66 9.37
C ASP A 403 -5.98 10.33 8.86
N MET A 404 -6.76 9.58 8.06
CA MET A 404 -6.31 8.32 7.49
C MET A 404 -5.09 8.47 6.60
N VAL A 405 -5.12 9.45 5.69
CA VAL A 405 -4.00 9.71 4.78
C VAL A 405 -2.77 10.21 5.54
N LEU A 406 -2.94 11.10 6.52
CA LEU A 406 -1.85 11.56 7.37
C LEU A 406 -1.22 10.40 8.14
N ALA A 407 -2.04 9.54 8.76
CA ALA A 407 -1.55 8.40 9.50
C ALA A 407 -0.74 7.44 8.60
N ALA A 408 -1.21 7.18 7.38
CA ALA A 408 -0.49 6.38 6.39
C ALA A 408 0.85 7.00 5.96
N LEU A 409 0.90 8.32 5.72
CA LEU A 409 2.11 9.05 5.35
C LEU A 409 3.16 9.06 6.49
N TYR A 410 2.72 9.23 7.74
CA TYR A 410 3.61 9.12 8.90
C TYR A 410 4.09 7.69 9.15
N ALA A 411 3.29 6.68 8.82
CA ALA A 411 3.72 5.27 8.85
C ALA A 411 4.51 4.85 7.60
N HIS A 412 4.93 5.81 6.76
CA HIS A 412 5.62 5.60 5.48
C HIS A 412 4.94 4.55 4.58
N GLU A 413 3.63 4.40 4.67
CA GLU A 413 2.91 3.31 4.00
C GLU A 413 3.14 3.30 2.48
N PRO A 414 3.16 4.44 1.77
CA PRO A 414 3.47 4.43 0.34
C PRO A 414 4.87 3.89 0.00
N ALA A 415 5.88 4.27 0.79
CA ALA A 415 7.27 3.86 0.58
C ALA A 415 7.56 2.42 1.00
N ARG A 416 6.77 1.84 1.91
CA ARG A 416 6.91 0.43 2.33
C ARG A 416 6.28 -0.56 1.36
N ARG A 417 5.66 -0.10 0.28
CA ARG A 417 5.24 -0.96 -0.83
C ARG A 417 6.39 -1.14 -1.81
N ASP A 418 6.22 -2.02 -2.79
CA ASP A 418 7.23 -2.28 -3.83
C ASP A 418 7.67 -1.00 -4.57
N TYR A 419 6.76 -0.03 -4.71
CA TYR A 419 7.02 1.28 -5.32
C TYR A 419 6.16 2.37 -4.67
N VAL A 420 6.71 3.56 -4.44
CA VAL A 420 5.98 4.72 -3.89
C VAL A 420 4.76 5.06 -4.74
N LEU A 421 4.87 5.11 -6.08
CA LEU A 421 3.71 5.43 -6.93
C LEU A 421 2.58 4.42 -6.76
N TYR A 422 2.91 3.13 -6.63
CA TYR A 422 1.92 2.09 -6.37
C TYR A 422 1.31 2.23 -4.97
N GLY A 423 2.13 2.56 -3.96
CA GLY A 423 1.66 2.85 -2.61
C GLY A 423 0.70 4.05 -2.57
N VAL A 424 1.03 5.13 -3.29
CA VAL A 424 0.18 6.30 -3.49
C VAL A 424 -1.13 5.90 -4.18
N ALA A 425 -1.07 5.20 -5.32
CA ALA A 425 -2.25 4.72 -6.04
C ALA A 425 -3.19 3.93 -5.14
N ARG A 426 -2.67 3.01 -4.32
CA ARG A 426 -3.47 2.24 -3.38
C ARG A 426 -4.11 3.08 -2.27
N LEU A 427 -3.38 4.04 -1.74
CA LEU A 427 -3.92 4.93 -0.71
C LEU A 427 -5.01 5.83 -1.30
N THR A 428 -4.83 6.31 -2.53
CA THR A 428 -5.87 7.02 -3.31
C THR A 428 -7.08 6.13 -3.58
N LEU A 429 -6.89 4.86 -3.97
CA LEU A 429 -8.00 3.90 -4.12
C LEU A 429 -8.78 3.76 -2.81
N THR A 430 -8.07 3.56 -1.70
CA THR A 430 -8.66 3.39 -0.36
C THR A 430 -9.50 4.60 0.01
N LEU A 431 -8.98 5.81 -0.24
CA LEU A 431 -9.66 7.08 0.01
C LEU A 431 -10.92 7.23 -0.82
N LEU A 432 -10.81 7.11 -2.15
CA LEU A 432 -11.92 7.42 -3.06
C LEU A 432 -13.00 6.32 -3.05
N ALA A 433 -12.60 5.04 -3.06
CA ALA A 433 -13.54 3.93 -2.91
C ALA A 433 -14.20 3.93 -1.52
N GLY A 434 -13.47 4.37 -0.49
CA GLY A 434 -14.00 4.51 0.86
C GLY A 434 -15.02 5.63 1.00
N HIS A 435 -14.75 6.77 0.36
CA HIS A 435 -15.71 7.87 0.28
C HIS A 435 -16.99 7.47 -0.48
N LEU A 436 -16.85 6.65 -1.53
CA LEU A 436 -17.99 6.04 -2.23
C LEU A 436 -18.78 5.10 -1.31
N LEU A 437 -18.09 4.17 -0.63
CA LEU A 437 -18.70 3.23 0.32
C LEU A 437 -19.41 3.95 1.47
N THR A 438 -18.87 5.07 1.98
CA THR A 438 -19.51 5.88 3.02
C THR A 438 -20.92 6.31 2.60
N GLY A 439 -21.06 6.73 1.34
CA GLY A 439 -22.35 7.04 0.76
C GLY A 439 -23.26 5.81 0.61
N LEU A 440 -22.72 4.69 0.12
CA LEU A 440 -23.50 3.45 -0.04
C LEU A 440 -24.00 2.90 1.31
N LEU A 441 -23.23 3.01 2.40
CA LEU A 441 -23.65 2.63 3.75
C LEU A 441 -24.82 3.49 4.25
N ALA A 442 -24.79 4.78 3.98
CA ALA A 442 -25.90 5.67 4.29
C ALA A 442 -27.15 5.33 3.46
N GLN A 443 -27.01 5.08 2.15
CA GLN A 443 -28.12 4.68 1.27
C GLN A 443 -28.77 3.36 1.71
N THR A 444 -27.97 2.34 1.98
CA THR A 444 -28.46 1.02 2.43
C THR A 444 -29.14 1.07 3.80
N SER A 445 -28.74 2.03 4.63
CA SER A 445 -29.40 2.34 5.91
C SER A 445 -30.65 3.22 5.74
N LEU A 446 -31.05 3.56 4.51
CA LEU A 446 -32.13 4.50 4.17
C LEU A 446 -31.96 5.87 4.86
N ARG A 447 -30.71 6.29 5.06
CA ARG A 447 -30.37 7.61 5.58
C ARG A 447 -30.11 8.56 4.42
N GLY A 448 -30.79 9.71 4.41
CA GLY A 448 -30.54 10.79 3.45
C GLY A 448 -29.23 11.56 3.69
N ARG A 449 -28.40 11.11 4.64
CA ARG A 449 -27.11 11.74 4.98
C ARG A 449 -26.09 10.73 5.49
N THR A 450 -24.80 11.00 5.25
CA THR A 450 -23.69 10.24 5.84
C THR A 450 -23.50 10.60 7.32
N SER A 451 -22.83 9.73 8.07
CA SER A 451 -22.38 9.97 9.45
C SER A 451 -20.88 9.71 9.57
N GLU A 452 -20.26 10.23 10.64
CA GLU A 452 -18.86 9.93 10.97
C GLU A 452 -18.58 8.43 11.08
N GLN A 453 -19.54 7.65 11.61
CA GLN A 453 -19.39 6.20 11.76
C GLN A 453 -19.31 5.50 10.39
N ASP A 454 -20.04 5.98 9.38
CA ASP A 454 -19.98 5.41 8.02
C ASP A 454 -18.59 5.58 7.41
N ALA A 455 -17.98 6.75 7.61
CA ALA A 455 -16.63 7.04 7.16
C ALA A 455 -15.62 6.13 7.88
N VAL A 456 -15.74 6.01 9.21
CA VAL A 456 -14.87 5.12 10.00
C VAL A 456 -15.02 3.66 9.57
N ASP A 457 -16.25 3.14 9.40
CA ASP A 457 -16.45 1.76 8.98
C ASP A 457 -15.93 1.51 7.57
N SER A 458 -16.04 2.50 6.67
CA SER A 458 -15.44 2.44 5.33
C SER A 458 -13.91 2.38 5.38
N VAL A 459 -13.28 3.24 6.19
CA VAL A 459 -11.83 3.22 6.45
C VAL A 459 -11.41 1.85 6.98
N VAL A 460 -12.07 1.35 8.03
CA VAL A 460 -11.71 0.08 8.67
C VAL A 460 -11.89 -1.09 7.70
N LEU A 461 -13.00 -1.13 6.96
CA LEU A 461 -13.26 -2.21 6.01
C LEU A 461 -12.20 -2.24 4.92
N LEU A 462 -11.93 -1.11 4.26
CA LEU A 462 -10.97 -1.06 3.16
C LEU A 462 -9.54 -1.25 3.64
N THR A 463 -9.10 -0.58 4.70
CA THR A 463 -7.72 -0.74 5.20
C THR A 463 -7.41 -2.19 5.59
N LYS A 464 -8.34 -2.88 6.28
CA LYS A 464 -8.17 -4.29 6.64
C LYS A 464 -8.17 -5.20 5.41
N MET A 465 -9.15 -5.04 4.52
CA MET A 465 -9.29 -5.91 3.35
C MET A 465 -8.13 -5.74 2.38
N LEU A 466 -7.71 -4.50 2.12
CA LEU A 466 -6.61 -4.20 1.22
C LEU A 466 -5.26 -4.71 1.76
N ARG A 467 -5.13 -4.97 3.08
CA ARG A 467 -3.92 -5.53 3.70
C ARG A 467 -3.88 -7.07 3.69
N GLY A 468 -5.00 -7.75 3.41
CA GLY A 468 -5.05 -9.21 3.33
C GLY A 468 -4.17 -9.77 2.21
N SER A 469 -3.47 -10.89 2.45
CA SER A 469 -2.47 -11.45 1.52
C SER A 469 -3.05 -11.76 0.13
N ALA A 470 -4.25 -12.34 0.06
CA ALA A 470 -4.93 -12.61 -1.21
C ALA A 470 -5.24 -11.31 -1.98
N PHE A 471 -5.68 -10.27 -1.28
CA PHE A 471 -5.96 -8.96 -1.87
C PHE A 471 -4.68 -8.25 -2.32
N MET A 472 -3.62 -8.33 -1.52
CA MET A 472 -2.29 -7.83 -1.85
C MET A 472 -1.75 -8.48 -3.12
N SER A 473 -1.97 -9.78 -3.30
CA SER A 473 -1.60 -10.51 -4.51
C SER A 473 -2.40 -10.03 -5.73
N LEU A 474 -3.73 -9.92 -5.59
CA LEU A 474 -4.63 -9.44 -6.64
C LEU A 474 -4.24 -8.03 -7.13
N LEU A 475 -4.17 -7.05 -6.23
CA LEU A 475 -3.75 -5.70 -6.59
C LEU A 475 -2.29 -5.64 -7.03
N GLY A 476 -1.46 -6.55 -6.53
CA GLY A 476 -0.06 -6.67 -6.95
C GLY A 476 0.06 -7.03 -8.43
N GLY A 477 -0.90 -7.77 -8.99
CA GLY A 477 -0.98 -8.03 -10.42
C GLY A 477 -1.49 -6.84 -11.25
N LEU A 478 -1.97 -5.77 -10.61
CA LEU A 478 -2.60 -4.60 -11.24
C LEU A 478 -1.80 -3.30 -11.03
N ARG A 479 -0.52 -3.39 -10.64
CA ARG A 479 0.26 -2.21 -10.21
C ARG A 479 0.34 -1.12 -11.26
N GLY A 480 0.61 -1.48 -12.51
CA GLY A 480 0.78 -0.52 -13.60
C GLY A 480 -0.54 0.19 -13.91
N GLU A 481 -1.60 -0.60 -14.03
CA GLU A 481 -2.95 -0.12 -14.33
C GLU A 481 -3.49 0.77 -13.20
N LEU A 482 -3.22 0.43 -11.95
CA LEU A 482 -3.63 1.26 -10.81
C LEU A 482 -2.87 2.58 -10.74
N VAL A 483 -1.57 2.60 -11.08
CA VAL A 483 -0.82 3.86 -11.15
C VAL A 483 -1.34 4.73 -12.29
N GLU A 484 -1.56 4.15 -13.48
CA GLU A 484 -2.16 4.88 -14.60
C GLU A 484 -3.51 5.49 -14.22
N LEU A 485 -4.41 4.72 -13.60
CA LEU A 485 -5.74 5.22 -13.24
C LEU A 485 -5.69 6.23 -12.09
N LEU A 486 -4.94 5.97 -11.03
CA LEU A 486 -5.06 6.68 -9.74
C LEU A 486 -3.94 7.67 -9.45
N VAL A 487 -2.88 7.69 -10.26
CA VAL A 487 -1.84 8.72 -10.21
C VAL A 487 -1.98 9.63 -11.42
N ASP A 488 -2.07 9.05 -12.63
CA ASP A 488 -2.09 9.88 -13.84
C ASP A 488 -3.47 10.49 -14.13
N ASN A 489 -4.55 9.86 -13.67
CA ASN A 489 -5.93 10.27 -13.94
C ASN A 489 -6.77 10.53 -12.66
N VAL A 490 -6.12 10.85 -11.54
CA VAL A 490 -6.81 11.05 -10.25
C VAL A 490 -7.88 12.15 -10.31
N GLU A 491 -7.65 13.21 -11.10
CA GLU A 491 -8.58 14.33 -11.26
C GLU A 491 -9.96 13.84 -11.74
N VAL A 492 -9.99 12.88 -12.67
CA VAL A 492 -11.21 12.30 -13.23
C VAL A 492 -12.05 11.63 -12.14
N PHE A 493 -11.40 10.90 -11.22
CA PHE A 493 -12.10 10.25 -10.10
C PHE A 493 -12.46 11.25 -8.99
N ALA A 494 -11.54 12.15 -8.64
CA ALA A 494 -11.71 13.09 -7.54
C ALA A 494 -12.80 14.13 -7.80
N GLN A 495 -12.96 14.59 -9.04
CA GLN A 495 -14.01 15.53 -9.45
C GLN A 495 -15.36 14.83 -9.68
N GLY A 496 -15.39 13.49 -9.60
CA GLY A 496 -16.56 12.69 -9.95
C GLY A 496 -16.86 12.70 -11.46
N ASP A 497 -15.96 13.19 -12.29
CA ASP A 497 -16.10 13.29 -13.74
C ASP A 497 -15.79 11.98 -14.47
N ALA A 498 -15.51 10.91 -13.71
CA ALA A 498 -15.43 9.54 -14.19
C ALA A 498 -16.67 9.22 -15.05
N PRO A 499 -16.50 9.04 -16.37
CA PRO A 499 -17.67 9.01 -17.23
C PRO A 499 -18.42 7.69 -17.10
N ARG A 500 -19.74 7.80 -17.26
CA ARG A 500 -20.72 6.76 -16.94
C ARG A 500 -20.67 5.63 -17.94
N GLN A 501 -20.52 4.39 -17.47
CA GLN A 501 -21.04 3.26 -18.25
C GLN A 501 -22.55 3.17 -18.02
N PRO A 502 -23.39 3.02 -19.07
CA PRO A 502 -24.76 2.60 -18.87
C PRO A 502 -24.74 1.24 -18.15
N HIS A 503 -25.29 1.20 -16.95
CA HIS A 503 -25.31 -0.01 -16.13
C HIS A 503 -26.11 -1.11 -16.85
N PRO A 504 -25.50 -2.25 -17.23
CA PRO A 504 -26.17 -3.26 -18.07
C PRO A 504 -27.36 -3.95 -17.38
N GLN A 505 -27.54 -3.75 -16.06
CA GLN A 505 -28.64 -4.34 -15.29
C GLN A 505 -29.64 -3.31 -14.70
N LEU A 506 -29.58 -2.04 -15.12
CA LEU A 506 -30.60 -1.04 -14.75
C LEU A 506 -31.35 -0.56 -16.00
N ASP A 507 -32.00 -1.52 -16.68
CA ASP A 507 -33.16 -1.22 -17.53
C ASP A 507 -34.42 -1.28 -16.62
N ILE A 508 -34.49 -0.36 -15.66
CA ILE A 508 -35.73 -0.10 -14.92
C ILE A 508 -36.47 0.95 -15.75
N ARG A 509 -37.46 0.49 -16.51
CA ARG A 509 -38.47 1.35 -17.15
C ARG A 509 -39.33 2.08 -16.14
#